data_AF-A0A840AH63-F1
#
_entry.id   AF-A0A840AH63-F1
#
_cell.length_a   1.000
_cell.length_b   1.000
_cell.length_c   1.000
_cell.angle_alpha   90.00
_cell.angle_beta   90.00
_cell.angle_gamma   90.00
#
_symmetry.space_group_name_H-M   'P 1'
#
loop_
_entity.id
_entity.type
_entity.pdbx_description
1 polymer ?
#
loop_
_entity_poly.entity_id
_entity_poly.type
_entity_poly.pdbx_seq_one_letter_code
_entity_poly.pdbx_strand_id
1 'polypeptide(L)' 'MAPRGTPAHIVARLNALLNEANADPAVQERLRTLGARPEGGPPERLAAHVQSEVARWRTVVEANRIERISD' A
#
# COMPACT_ATOMS: atom_id res chain seq x y z
N MET A 1 2.77 -6.05 0.85
CA MET A 1 4.22 -6.34 0.97
C MET A 1 4.40 -7.69 1.64
N ALA A 2 5.54 -8.35 1.45
CA ALA A 2 5.87 -9.63 2.07
C ALA A 2 7.33 -9.63 2.56
N PRO A 3 7.76 -10.55 3.46
CA PRO A 3 9.14 -10.64 3.90
C PRO A 3 10.13 -10.75 2.74
N ARG A 4 11.32 -10.17 2.92
CA ARG A 4 12.41 -10.29 1.94
C ARG A 4 12.73 -11.77 1.71
N GLY A 5 12.81 -12.16 0.43
CA GLY A 5 13.05 -13.55 0.02
C GLY A 5 11.79 -14.39 -0.17
N THR A 6 10.59 -13.83 0.03
CA THR A 6 9.34 -14.51 -0.35
C THR A 6 9.40 -14.88 -1.85
N PRO A 7 9.17 -16.14 -2.24
CA PRO A 7 9.23 -16.55 -3.64
C PRO A 7 8.26 -15.75 -4.52
N ALA A 8 8.71 -15.37 -5.72
CA ALA A 8 7.93 -14.52 -6.63
C ALA A 8 6.55 -15.09 -6.97
N HIS A 9 6.45 -16.41 -7.16
CA HIS A 9 5.17 -17.06 -7.47
C HIS A 9 4.15 -16.97 -6.30
N ILE A 10 4.62 -16.94 -5.05
CA ILE A 10 3.75 -16.76 -3.88
C ILE A 10 3.23 -15.32 -3.85
N VAL A 11 4.11 -14.34 -4.10
CA VAL A 11 3.71 -12.93 -4.20
C VAL A 11 2.68 -12.74 -5.31
N ALA A 12 2.92 -13.33 -6.49
CA ALA A 12 2.00 -13.25 -7.62
C ALA A 12 0.63 -13.85 -7.30
N ARG A 13 0.59 -15.03 -6.68
CA ARG A 13 -0.66 -15.69 -6.30
C ARG A 13 -1.46 -14.88 -5.28
N LEU A 14 -0.81 -14.37 -4.24
CA LEU A 14 -1.47 -13.53 -3.24
C LEU A 14 -2.00 -12.23 -3.84
N ASN A 15 -1.24 -11.60 -4.73
CA ASN A 15 -1.67 -10.39 -5.40
C ASN A 15 -2.91 -10.63 -6.30
N ALA A 16 -2.94 -11.75 -7.02
CA ALA A 16 -4.11 -12.12 -7.83
C ALA A 16 -5.37 -12.27 -6.96
N LEU A 17 -5.28 -13.02 -5.86
CA LEU A 17 -6.40 -13.21 -4.93
C LEU A 17 -6.89 -11.90 -4.29
N LEU A 18 -5.97 -10.98 -3.95
CA LEU A 18 -6.34 -9.67 -3.43
C LEU A 18 -7.03 -8.80 -4.47
N ASN A 19 -6.59 -8.85 -5.73
CA ASN A 19 -7.26 -8.14 -6.82
C ASN A 19 -8.67 -8.69 -7.07
N GLU A 20 -8.85 -10.00 -7.01
CA GLU A 20 -10.18 -10.65 -7.08
C GLU A 20 -11.07 -10.20 -5.92
N ALA A 21 -10.58 -10.25 -4.67
CA ALA A 21 -11.34 -9.81 -3.51
C ALA A 21 -11.72 -8.32 -3.59
N ASN A 22 -10.82 -7.46 -4.08
CA ASN A 22 -11.10 -6.04 -4.27
C ASN A 22 -12.13 -5.77 -5.38
N ALA A 23 -12.39 -6.72 -6.28
CA ALA A 23 -13.43 -6.62 -7.29
C ALA A 23 -14.82 -7.03 -6.77
N ASP A 24 -14.90 -7.68 -5.60
CA ASP A 24 -16.16 -8.06 -4.97
C ASP A 24 -16.92 -6.80 -4.47
N PRO A 25 -18.17 -6.56 -4.93
CA PRO A 25 -18.96 -5.40 -4.50
C PRO A 25 -19.18 -5.30 -2.99
N ALA A 26 -19.35 -6.42 -2.28
CA ALA A 26 -19.54 -6.42 -0.84
C ALA A 26 -18.27 -5.99 -0.10
N VAL A 27 -17.10 -6.37 -0.61
CA VAL A 27 -15.80 -5.91 -0.09
C VAL A 27 -15.62 -4.42 -0.36
N GLN A 28 -15.91 -3.96 -1.57
CA GLN A 28 -15.83 -2.55 -1.92
C GLN A 28 -16.73 -1.68 -1.05
N GLU A 29 -17.98 -2.10 -0.85
CA GLU A 29 -18.95 -1.36 -0.03
C GLU A 29 -18.53 -1.29 1.43
N ARG A 30 -17.98 -2.39 1.97
CA ARG A 30 -17.48 -2.42 3.34
C ARG A 30 -16.30 -1.46 3.52
N LEU A 31 -15.35 -1.46 2.58
CA LEU A 31 -14.19 -0.55 2.62
C LEU A 31 -14.63 0.91 2.47
N ARG A 32 -15.57 1.20 1.56
CA ARG A 32 -16.12 2.55 1.37
C ARG A 32 -16.80 3.07 2.64
N THR A 33 -17.55 2.22 3.34
CA THR A 33 -18.17 2.56 4.64
C THR A 33 -17.14 2.92 5.70
N LEU A 34 -15.93 2.35 5.61
CA LEU A 34 -14.80 2.68 6.48
C LEU A 34 -14.00 3.91 6.01
N GLY A 35 -14.45 4.59 4.96
CA GLY A 35 -13.75 5.73 4.34
C GLY A 35 -12.54 5.33 3.49
N ALA A 36 -12.39 4.04 3.17
CA ALA A 36 -11.31 3.54 2.33
C ALA A 36 -11.76 3.42 0.87
N ARG A 37 -10.81 3.65 -0.04
CA ARG A 37 -10.96 3.34 -1.47
C ARG A 37 -10.02 2.18 -1.82
N PRO A 38 -10.53 0.99 -2.16
CA PRO A 38 -9.67 -0.11 -2.55
C PRO A 38 -8.91 0.25 -3.82
N GLU A 39 -7.62 -0.06 -3.83
CA GLU A 39 -6.76 0.01 -4.99
C GLU A 39 -6.14 -1.37 -5.23
N GLY A 40 -5.88 -1.68 -6.50
CA GLY A 40 -5.29 -2.96 -6.89
C GLY A 40 -4.28 -2.78 -8.02
N GLY A 41 -3.94 -3.90 -8.65
CA GLY A 41 -3.02 -3.95 -9.79
C GLY A 41 -1.76 -4.76 -9.49
N PRO A 42 -0.67 -4.49 -10.22
CA PRO A 42 0.54 -5.31 -10.12
C PRO A 42 1.31 -4.98 -8.81
N PRO A 43 2.10 -5.92 -8.24
CA PRO A 43 2.82 -5.71 -6.99
C PRO A 43 3.76 -4.49 -7.01
N GLU A 44 4.30 -4.17 -8.18
CA GLU A 44 5.20 -3.04 -8.42
C GLU A 44 4.50 -1.69 -8.19
N ARG A 45 3.17 -1.61 -8.37
CA ARG A 45 2.41 -0.39 -8.07
C ARG A 45 2.52 -0.02 -6.60
N LEU A 46 2.42 -1.00 -5.70
CA LEU A 46 2.56 -0.75 -4.27
C LEU A 46 3.98 -0.28 -3.93
N ALA A 47 5.00 -0.89 -4.55
CA ALA A 47 6.38 -0.47 -4.36
C ALA A 47 6.61 0.98 -4.81
N ALA A 48 6.10 1.35 -5.99
CA ALA A 48 6.18 2.71 -6.52
C ALA A 48 5.44 3.72 -5.61
N HIS A 49 4.24 3.37 -5.13
CA HIS A 49 3.47 4.21 -4.22
C HIS A 49 4.23 4.48 -2.91
N VAL A 50 4.79 3.43 -2.29
CA VAL A 50 5.60 3.60 -1.08
C VAL A 50 6.80 4.50 -1.33
N GLN A 51 7.52 4.32 -2.45
CA GLN A 51 8.65 5.19 -2.79
C GLN A 51 8.23 6.65 -2.97
N SER A 52 7.12 6.92 -3.67
CA SER A 52 6.61 8.28 -3.85
C SER A 52 6.15 8.91 -2.54
N GLU A 53 5.50 8.14 -1.68
CA GLU A 53 5.03 8.62 -0.37
C GLU A 53 6.20 8.94 0.54
N VAL A 54 7.20 8.06 0.60
CA VAL A 54 8.43 8.31 1.38
C VAL A 54 9.13 9.59 0.91
N ALA A 55 9.25 9.79 -0.40
CA ALA A 55 9.86 11.02 -0.95
C ALA A 55 9.04 12.26 -0.58
N ARG A 56 7.72 12.23 -0.80
CA ARG A 56 6.80 13.31 -0.48
C ARG A 56 6.86 13.70 0.99
N TRP A 57 6.80 12.73 1.88
CA TRP A 57 6.78 12.99 3.31
C TRP A 57 8.14 13.42 3.87
N ARG A 58 9.27 13.00 3.29
CA ARG A 58 10.58 13.60 3.63
C ARG A 58 10.58 15.10 3.38
N THR A 59 10.12 15.54 2.21
CA THR A 59 10.04 16.98 1.89
C THR A 59 9.19 17.73 2.91
N VAL A 60 8.05 17.17 3.31
CA VAL A 60 7.18 17.80 4.33
C VAL A 60 7.89 17.90 5.68
N VAL A 61 8.56 16.83 6.12
CA VAL A 61 9.31 16.79 7.38
C VAL A 61 10.41 17.84 7.40
N GLU A 62 11.22 17.90 6.34
CA GLU A 62 12.33 18.85 6.21
C GLU A 62 11.84 20.30 6.15
N ALA A 63 10.81 20.57 5.34
CA ALA A 63 10.26 21.92 5.19
C ALA A 63 9.66 22.49 6.48
N ASN A 64 9.11 21.62 7.33
CA ASN A 64 8.44 22.02 8.57
C ASN A 64 9.29 21.79 9.83
N ARG A 65 10.55 21.33 9.69
CA ARG A 65 11.46 21.02 10.80
C ARG A 65 10.81 20.11 11.84
N ILE A 66 10.12 19.07 11.36
CA ILE A 66 9.45 18.11 12.23
C ILE A 66 10.52 17.18 12.81
N GLU A 67 10.78 17.31 14.11
CA GLU A 67 11.76 16.48 14.81
C GLU A 67 11.16 15.13 15.21
N ARG A 68 12.01 14.10 15.25
CA ARG A 68 11.64 12.83 15.87
C ARG A 68 11.48 13.08 17.36
N ILE A 69 10.30 12.80 17.88
CA ILE A 69 10.12 12.60 19.32
C ILE A 69 11.00 11.41 19.69
N SER A 70 12.04 11.68 20.48
CA SER A 70 12.91 10.67 21.06
C SER A 70 12.46 10.51 22.51
N ASP A 71 12.36 9.27 22.99
CA ASP A 71 12.06 8.95 24.39
C ASP A 71 13.15 9.50 25.34
#